data_AF-A0A1G5F2G3-F1
#
_entry.id   AF-A0A1G5F2G3-F1
#
_cell.length_a   1.000
_cell.length_b   1.000
_cell.length_c   1.000
_cell.angle_alpha   90.00
_cell.angle_beta   90.00
_cell.angle_gamma   90.00
#
_symmetry.space_group_name_H-M   'P 1'
#
loop_
_entity.id
_entity.type
_entity.pdbx_description
1 polymer ?
#
loop_
_entity_poly.entity_id
_entity_poly.type
_entity_poly.pdbx_seq_one_letter_code
_entity_poly.pdbx_strand_id
1 'polypeptide(L)'
;MSKSIKENFEDLSSTAKGYLESSIAYYKLDFFKKMMKITIDASHKLILAFFLLIGLLFISVAASIYIGNLVGSLSAGYLIMGGFYLILVVVSALTLKPVLRKIILQRASKSYFNDKNEIETDE
;
A
#
# COMPACT_ATOMS: atom_id res chain seq x y z
N MET A 1 12.75 9.19 50.25
CA MET A 1 12.82 9.75 48.88
C MET A 1 11.90 9.05 47.87
N SER A 2 11.14 8.01 48.23
CA SER A 2 10.25 7.27 47.29
C SER A 2 8.80 7.75 47.23
N LYS A 3 8.32 8.53 48.21
CA LYS A 3 6.92 9.02 48.25
C LYS A 3 6.62 10.06 47.15
N SER A 4 7.58 10.95 46.87
CA SER A 4 7.41 12.02 45.87
C SER A 4 7.34 11.49 44.43
N ILE A 5 8.03 10.39 44.11
CA ILE A 5 7.95 9.79 42.76
C ILE A 5 6.56 9.21 42.50
N LYS A 6 5.92 8.62 43.52
CA LYS A 6 4.58 8.03 43.39
C LYS A 6 3.50 9.11 43.19
N GLU A 7 3.57 10.19 43.96
CA GLU A 7 2.64 11.32 43.83
C GLU A 7 2.78 12.02 42.47
N ASN A 8 4.01 12.24 41.99
CA ASN A 8 4.24 12.79 40.65
C ASN A 8 3.76 11.86 39.53
N PHE A 9 3.83 10.54 39.71
CA PHE A 9 3.33 9.57 38.73
C PHE A 9 1.80 9.56 38.67
N GLU A 10 1.14 9.79 39.80
CA GLU A 10 -0.32 9.80 39.93
C GLU A 10 -0.93 11.09 39.33
N ASP A 11 -0.26 12.24 39.54
CA ASP A 11 -0.61 13.53 38.93
C ASP A 11 -0.28 13.60 37.43
N LEU A 12 0.80 12.93 36.99
CA LEU A 12 1.12 12.81 35.57
C LEU A 12 0.11 11.92 34.84
N SER A 13 -0.36 10.85 35.47
CA SER A 13 -1.44 9.98 34.98
C SER A 13 -2.77 10.73 34.86
N SER A 14 -3.12 11.56 35.84
CA SER A 14 -4.38 12.32 35.83
C SER A 14 -4.37 13.42 34.76
N THR A 15 -3.25 14.13 34.61
CA THR A 15 -3.06 15.16 33.58
C THR A 15 -3.01 14.53 32.18
N ALA A 16 -2.30 13.41 32.01
CA ALA A 16 -2.28 12.67 30.75
C ALA A 16 -3.66 12.15 30.34
N LYS A 17 -4.50 11.71 31.30
CA LYS A 17 -5.90 11.31 31.04
C LYS A 17 -6.75 12.48 30.53
N GLY A 18 -6.65 13.67 31.14
CA GLY A 18 -7.38 14.86 30.71
C GLY A 18 -6.98 15.35 29.31
N TYR A 19 -5.68 15.25 28.97
CA TYR A 19 -5.19 15.57 27.62
C TYR A 19 -5.60 14.53 26.57
N LEU A 20 -5.64 13.24 26.94
CA LEU A 20 -6.12 12.18 26.07
C LEU A 20 -7.63 12.31 25.80
N GLU A 21 -8.45 12.62 26.80
CA GLU A 21 -9.89 12.83 26.61
C GLU A 21 -10.21 13.96 25.62
N SER A 22 -9.49 15.09 25.72
CA SER A 22 -9.68 16.22 24.81
C SER A 22 -9.17 15.93 23.40
N SER A 23 -8.08 15.16 23.26
CA SER A 23 -7.48 14.79 21.96
C SER A 23 -8.23 13.65 21.25
N ILE A 24 -8.90 12.76 22.00
CA ILE A 24 -9.66 11.60 21.47
C ILE A 24 -10.86 12.05 20.63
N ALA A 25 -11.58 13.10 21.04
CA ALA A 25 -12.79 13.54 20.34
C ALA A 25 -12.49 14.02 18.91
N TYR A 26 -11.41 14.79 18.74
CA TYR A 26 -10.97 15.26 17.42
C TYR A 26 -10.39 14.12 16.57
N TYR A 27 -9.57 13.26 17.15
CA TYR A 27 -9.00 12.12 16.44
C TYR A 27 -10.07 11.12 15.98
N LYS A 28 -11.10 10.88 16.78
CA LYS A 28 -12.19 9.96 16.44
C LYS A 28 -12.93 10.40 15.18
N LEU A 29 -13.14 11.71 14.99
CA LEU A 29 -13.83 12.23 13.82
C LEU A 29 -12.92 12.34 12.59
N ASP A 30 -11.66 12.73 12.76
CA ASP A 30 -10.70 12.82 11.66
C ASP A 30 -10.32 11.42 11.13
N PHE A 31 -10.07 10.46 12.03
CA PHE A 31 -9.89 9.05 11.65
C PHE A 31 -11.12 8.52 10.90
N PHE A 32 -12.33 8.78 11.40
CA PHE A 32 -13.55 8.32 10.73
C PHE A 32 -13.68 8.91 9.32
N LYS A 33 -13.46 10.21 9.15
CA LYS A 33 -13.47 10.86 7.82
C LYS A 33 -12.40 10.29 6.90
N LYS A 34 -11.19 10.06 7.41
CA LYS A 34 -10.07 9.52 6.64
C LYS A 34 -10.33 8.08 6.21
N MET A 35 -10.86 7.25 7.11
CA MET A 35 -11.29 5.89 6.82
C MET A 35 -12.39 5.87 5.75
N MET A 36 -13.43 6.70 5.88
CA MET A 36 -14.47 6.79 4.87
C MET A 36 -13.91 7.22 3.50
N LYS A 37 -13.03 8.24 3.47
CA LYS A 37 -12.40 8.68 2.21
C LYS A 37 -11.56 7.59 1.57
N ILE A 38 -10.77 6.86 2.36
CA ILE A 38 -9.99 5.71 1.89
C ILE A 38 -10.93 4.64 1.34
N THR A 39 -12.01 4.31 2.05
CA THR A 39 -12.98 3.29 1.60
C THR A 39 -13.66 3.70 0.30
N ILE A 40 -14.06 4.97 0.16
CA ILE A 40 -14.70 5.50 -1.05
C ILE A 40 -13.71 5.43 -2.23
N ASP A 41 -12.50 5.96 -2.06
CA ASP A 41 -11.48 5.96 -3.10
C ASP A 41 -11.03 4.54 -3.47
N ALA A 42 -10.87 3.65 -2.48
CA ALA A 42 -10.53 2.25 -2.68
C ALA A 42 -11.64 1.52 -3.42
N SER A 43 -12.90 1.73 -3.04
CA SER A 43 -14.05 1.11 -3.72
C SER A 43 -14.14 1.59 -5.15
N HIS A 44 -14.06 2.90 -5.42
CA HIS A 44 -14.10 3.43 -6.78
C HIS A 44 -12.98 2.85 -7.65
N LYS A 45 -11.75 2.83 -7.13
CA LYS A 45 -10.60 2.22 -7.82
C LYS A 45 -10.77 0.72 -8.03
N LEU A 46 -11.35 -0.01 -7.07
CA LEU A 46 -11.62 -1.43 -7.17
C LEU A 46 -12.62 -1.73 -8.29
N ILE A 47 -13.74 -0.99 -8.34
CA ILE A 47 -14.73 -1.11 -9.40
C ILE A 47 -14.07 -0.84 -10.76
N LEU A 48 -13.32 0.27 -10.89
CA LEU A 48 -12.66 0.63 -12.15
C LEU A 48 -11.66 -0.44 -12.58
N ALA A 49 -10.83 -0.93 -11.65
CA ALA A 49 -9.87 -2.00 -11.89
C ALA A 49 -10.56 -3.29 -12.33
N PHE A 50 -11.71 -3.62 -11.74
CA PHE A 50 -12.50 -4.79 -12.11
C PHE A 50 -13.01 -4.72 -13.55
N PHE A 51 -13.60 -3.60 -13.95
CA PHE A 51 -14.03 -3.39 -15.35
C PHE A 51 -12.85 -3.43 -16.32
N LEU A 52 -11.73 -2.81 -15.96
CA LEU A 52 -10.51 -2.82 -16.78
C LEU A 52 -9.97 -4.24 -16.93
N LEU A 53 -9.95 -5.03 -15.85
CA LEU A 53 -9.49 -6.41 -15.85
C LEU A 53 -10.37 -7.28 -16.76
N ILE A 54 -11.69 -7.12 -16.71
CA ILE A 54 -12.61 -7.80 -17.65
C ILE A 54 -12.29 -7.40 -19.08
N GLY A 55 -12.17 -6.10 -19.38
CA GLY A 55 -11.82 -5.63 -20.73
C GLY A 55 -10.49 -6.20 -21.22
N LEU A 56 -9.49 -6.25 -20.35
CA LEU A 56 -8.17 -6.81 -20.66
C LEU A 56 -8.23 -8.32 -20.93
N LEU A 57 -9.06 -9.06 -20.20
CA LEU A 57 -9.28 -10.50 -20.45
C LEU A 57 -9.89 -10.72 -21.83
N PHE A 58 -10.91 -9.94 -22.21
CA PHE A 58 -11.50 -10.02 -23.54
C PHE A 58 -10.49 -9.71 -24.65
N ILE A 59 -9.68 -8.66 -24.47
CA ILE A 59 -8.62 -8.31 -25.42
C ILE A 59 -7.58 -9.42 -25.52
N SER A 60 -7.18 -10.02 -24.40
CA SER A 60 -6.24 -11.15 -24.35
C SER A 60 -6.77 -12.36 -25.14
N VAL A 61 -8.03 -12.73 -24.91
CA VAL A 61 -8.68 -13.82 -25.63
C VAL A 61 -8.77 -13.50 -27.13
N ALA A 62 -9.18 -12.28 -27.49
CA ALA A 62 -9.25 -11.84 -28.87
C ALA A 62 -7.87 -11.88 -29.56
N ALA A 63 -6.82 -11.41 -28.88
CA ALA A 63 -5.45 -11.46 -29.39
C ALA A 63 -4.97 -12.89 -29.62
N SER A 64 -5.28 -13.80 -28.69
CA SER A 64 -4.96 -15.23 -28.83
C SER A 64 -5.67 -15.86 -30.03
N ILE A 65 -6.96 -15.57 -30.21
CA ILE A 65 -7.74 -16.06 -31.36
C ILE A 65 -7.19 -15.49 -32.67
N TYR A 66 -6.86 -14.19 -32.69
CA TYR A 66 -6.30 -13.54 -33.88
C TYR A 66 -4.98 -14.17 -34.30
N ILE A 67 -4.05 -14.37 -33.35
CA ILE A 67 -2.77 -15.04 -33.61
C ILE A 67 -3.00 -16.50 -34.00
N GLY A 68 -3.93 -17.20 -33.34
CA GLY A 68 -4.28 -18.58 -33.68
C GLY A 68 -4.80 -18.71 -35.11
N ASN A 69 -5.62 -17.78 -35.57
CA ASN A 69 -6.12 -17.74 -36.95
C ASN A 69 -4.99 -17.46 -37.95
N LEU A 70 -4.04 -16.58 -37.62
CA LEU A 70 -2.87 -16.30 -38.47
C LEU A 70 -1.95 -17.52 -38.62
N VAL A 71 -1.77 -18.29 -37.54
CA VAL A 71 -0.97 -19.53 -37.56
C VAL A 71 -1.76 -20.71 -38.16
N GLY A 72 -3.06 -20.54 -38.43
CA GLY A 72 -3.95 -21.59 -38.94
C GLY A 72 -4.35 -22.64 -37.90
N SER A 73 -4.06 -22.39 -36.61
CA SER A 73 -4.44 -23.26 -35.50
C SER A 73 -4.66 -22.45 -34.23
N LEU A 74 -5.89 -22.52 -33.69
CA LEU A 74 -6.26 -21.88 -32.43
C LEU A 74 -5.38 -22.38 -31.26
N SER A 75 -5.05 -23.67 -31.24
CA SER A 75 -4.19 -24.27 -30.22
C SER A 75 -2.80 -23.62 -30.19
N ALA A 76 -2.23 -23.33 -31.36
CA ALA A 76 -0.94 -22.66 -31.47
C ALA A 76 -1.02 -21.20 -30.99
N GLY A 77 -2.13 -20.50 -31.26
CA GLY A 77 -2.38 -19.14 -30.76
C GLY A 77 -2.36 -19.05 -29.24
N TYR A 78 -3.08 -19.96 -28.56
CA TYR A 78 -3.08 -20.03 -27.10
C TYR A 78 -1.71 -20.41 -26.53
N LEU A 79 -0.96 -21.28 -27.21
CA LEU A 79 0.40 -21.66 -26.79
C LEU A 79 1.36 -20.48 -26.84
N ILE A 80 1.34 -19.71 -27.94
CA ILE A 80 2.18 -18.52 -28.11
C ILE A 80 1.81 -17.46 -27.07
N MET A 81 0.52 -17.19 -26.88
CA MET A 81 0.06 -16.20 -25.91
C MET A 81 0.36 -16.62 -24.47
N GLY A 82 0.20 -17.90 -24.14
CA GLY A 82 0.60 -18.47 -22.85
C GLY A 82 2.11 -18.37 -22.58
N GLY A 83 2.93 -18.66 -23.58
CA GLY A 83 4.39 -18.48 -23.50
C GLY A 83 4.78 -17.01 -23.29
N PHE A 84 4.12 -16.09 -23.99
CA PHE A 84 4.31 -14.66 -23.79
C PHE A 84 3.94 -14.22 -22.35
N TYR A 85 2.83 -14.71 -21.80
CA TYR A 85 2.45 -14.42 -20.41
C TYR A 85 3.46 -14.98 -19.40
N LEU A 86 4.05 -16.16 -19.64
CA LEU A 86 5.10 -16.71 -18.79
C LEU A 86 6.34 -15.81 -18.77
N ILE A 87 6.78 -15.34 -19.93
CA ILE A 87 7.92 -14.40 -20.04
C ILE A 87 7.60 -13.10 -19.29
N LEU A 88 6.39 -12.56 -19.47
CA LEU A 88 5.92 -11.37 -18.74
C LEU A 88 5.97 -11.55 -17.23
N VAL A 89 5.56 -12.71 -16.70
CA VAL A 89 5.64 -13.02 -15.27
C VAL A 89 7.09 -13.04 -14.80
N VAL A 90 8.00 -13.67 -15.54
CA VAL A 90 9.43 -13.72 -15.18
C VAL A 90 10.03 -12.32 -15.16
N VAL A 91 9.80 -11.51 -16.19
CA VAL A 91 10.28 -10.12 -16.27
C VAL A 91 9.69 -9.26 -15.14
N SER A 92 8.39 -9.42 -14.87
CA SER A 92 7.72 -8.72 -13.78
C SER A 92 8.28 -9.12 -12.42
N ALA A 93 8.56 -10.40 -12.19
CA ALA A 93 9.15 -10.88 -10.93
C ALA A 93 10.57 -10.32 -10.69
N LEU A 94 11.37 -10.17 -11.75
CA LEU A 94 12.72 -9.59 -11.67
C LEU A 94 12.69 -8.08 -11.43
N THR A 95 11.74 -7.35 -12.02
CA THR A 95 11.62 -5.88 -11.90
C THR A 95 10.85 -5.43 -10.65
N LEU A 96 9.83 -6.17 -10.21
CA LEU A 96 9.05 -5.81 -9.02
C LEU A 96 9.88 -5.91 -7.74
N LYS A 97 10.74 -6.93 -7.59
CA LYS A 97 11.58 -7.09 -6.39
C LYS A 97 12.43 -5.84 -6.06
N PRO A 98 13.24 -5.29 -6.98
CA PRO A 98 14.02 -4.09 -6.70
C PRO A 98 13.16 -2.83 -6.54
N VAL A 99 12.07 -2.68 -7.31
CA VAL A 99 11.17 -1.52 -7.19
C VAL A 99 10.47 -1.49 -5.83
N LEU A 100 9.94 -2.63 -5.39
CA LEU A 100 9.26 -2.75 -4.11
C LEU A 100 10.24 -2.51 -2.95
N ARG A 101 11.46 -3.06 -3.04
CA ARG A 101 12.53 -2.78 -2.08
C ARG A 101 12.87 -1.30 -2.03
N LYS A 102 12.98 -0.62 -3.17
CA LYS A 102 13.28 0.82 -3.24
C LYS A 102 12.16 1.68 -2.64
N ILE A 103 10.89 1.40 -2.93
CA ILE A 103 9.75 2.13 -2.38
C ILE A 103 9.63 1.93 -0.86
N ILE A 104 9.73 0.67 -0.39
CA ILE A 104 9.64 0.34 1.03
C ILE A 104 10.83 0.95 1.78
N LEU A 105 12.05 0.81 1.26
CA LEU A 105 13.25 1.35 1.88
C LEU A 105 13.25 2.88 1.90
N GLN A 106 12.79 3.56 0.85
CA GLN A 106 12.70 5.01 0.85
C GLN A 106 11.64 5.54 1.84
N ARG A 107 10.49 4.88 1.97
CA ARG A 107 9.48 5.26 2.98
C ARG A 107 9.93 4.96 4.41
N ALA A 108 10.54 3.79 4.64
CA ALA A 108 11.09 3.43 5.94
C ALA A 108 12.26 4.36 6.31
N SER A 109 13.16 4.64 5.36
CA SER A 109 14.30 5.53 5.56
C SER A 109 13.84 6.95 5.89
N LYS A 110 12.80 7.49 5.26
CA LYS A 110 12.32 8.84 5.58
C LYS A 110 11.71 8.92 6.99
N SER A 111 11.09 7.84 7.46
CA SER A 111 10.59 7.75 8.84
C SER A 111 11.70 7.57 9.88
N TYR A 112 12.78 6.86 9.54
CA TYR A 112 13.92 6.61 10.43
C TYR A 112 14.98 7.74 10.42
N PHE A 113 15.18 8.43 9.30
CA PHE A 113 16.12 9.57 9.23
C PHE A 113 15.50 10.89 9.72
N ASN A 114 14.17 11.02 9.72
CA ASN A 114 13.51 12.17 10.34
C ASN A 114 13.48 12.08 11.88
N ASP A 115 13.81 10.91 12.45
CA ASP A 115 13.93 10.69 13.90
C ASP A 115 15.35 10.98 14.42
N LYS A 116 16.35 10.99 13.52
CA LYS A 116 17.77 11.24 13.89
C LYS A 116 18.22 12.70 13.73
N ASN A 117 17.38 13.58 13.19
CA ASN A 117 17.72 15.01 13.05
C ASN A 117 17.34 15.85 14.29
N GLU A 118 17.13 15.23 15.45
CA GLU A 118 16.86 15.93 16.71
C GLU A 118 17.85 15.56 17.83
N ILE A 119 18.86 14.72 17.55
CA ILE A 119 19.83 14.26 18.56
C ILE A 119 21.28 14.36 18.02
N GLU A 120 21.71 15.53 17.58
CA GLU A 120 23.08 16.02 17.71
C GLU A 120 23.00 17.56 17.96
N THR A 121 23.01 18.01 19.22
CA THR A 121 24.18 18.61 19.90
C THR A 121 24.53 19.97 19.25
N ASP A 122 24.07 21.14 19.71
CA ASP A 122 24.44 21.82 20.96
C ASP A 122 25.85 21.43 21.48
N GLU A 123 26.86 21.76 20.67
CA GLU A 123 28.16 22.22 21.14
C GLU A 123 28.46 23.62 20.58
#